data_AF-A0A964UGX8-F1
#
_entry.id   AF-A0A964UGX8-F1
#
_cell.length_a   1.000
_cell.length_b   1.000
_cell.length_c   1.000
_cell.angle_alpha   90.00
_cell.angle_beta   90.00
_cell.angle_gamma   90.00
#
_symmetry.space_group_name_H-M   'P 1'
#
loop_
_entity.id
_entity.type
_entity.pdbx_description
1 polymer ?
#
loop_
_entity_poly.entity_id
_entity_poly.type
_entity_poly.pdbx_seq_one_letter_code
_entity_poly.pdbx_strand_id
1 'polypeptide(L)'
;MQAIEIATTKNGRVVYVDLKDSHAATHITKNPQLPAYLRERIVPTIALTKEGELHAHDMGEVVGTTDLVATTADDDIVYALRPNRHLYARFVKGKSSRETSWITTAFKRRASGDYDLHTVFIGTPTPSFPGGDYLPENSREFWSTHALVWGSQEIVPGTETSECPW
;
A
#
# COMPACT_ATOMS: atom_id res chain seq x y z
N MET A 1 13.75 -5.34 -17.77
CA MET A 1 13.58 -6.80 -17.62
C MET A 1 12.18 -7.18 -18.08
N GLN A 2 11.90 -8.48 -18.26
CA GLN A 2 10.60 -8.93 -18.75
C GLN A 2 9.65 -9.15 -17.57
N ALA A 3 8.52 -8.44 -17.57
CA ALA A 3 7.43 -8.70 -16.63
C ALA A 3 6.96 -10.16 -16.78
N ILE A 4 6.68 -10.81 -15.65
CA ILE A 4 6.18 -12.19 -15.63
C ILE A 4 4.66 -12.21 -15.49
N GLU A 5 4.02 -13.25 -15.99
CA GLU A 5 2.60 -13.49 -15.76
C GLU A 5 2.35 -13.97 -14.31
N ILE A 6 1.33 -13.40 -13.68
CA ILE A 6 0.83 -13.83 -12.36
C ILE A 6 -0.27 -14.87 -12.55
N ALA A 7 -1.37 -14.46 -13.18
CA ALA A 7 -2.60 -15.22 -13.40
C ALA A 7 -3.55 -14.44 -14.33
N THR A 8 -4.68 -15.06 -14.68
CA THR A 8 -5.75 -14.44 -15.47
C THR A 8 -6.94 -14.06 -14.59
N THR A 9 -7.52 -12.89 -14.82
CA THR A 9 -8.70 -12.38 -14.12
C THR A 9 -9.98 -13.15 -14.47
N LYS A 10 -11.03 -13.00 -13.66
CA LYS A 10 -12.37 -13.57 -13.91
C LYS A 10 -12.94 -13.21 -15.29
N ASN A 11 -12.59 -12.03 -15.81
CA ASN A 11 -13.02 -11.56 -17.12
C ASN A 11 -11.97 -11.76 -18.24
N GLY A 12 -11.02 -12.68 -18.04
CA GLY A 12 -10.12 -13.14 -19.09
C GLY A 12 -8.96 -12.21 -19.42
N ARG A 13 -8.53 -11.34 -18.48
CA ARG A 13 -7.38 -10.43 -18.67
C ARG A 13 -6.15 -11.00 -17.97
N VAL A 14 -5.01 -10.98 -18.63
CA VAL A 14 -3.76 -11.47 -18.02
C VAL A 14 -3.18 -10.37 -17.14
N VAL A 15 -2.73 -10.73 -15.93
CA VAL A 15 -2.04 -9.82 -15.02
C VAL A 15 -0.55 -10.15 -15.01
N TYR A 16 0.27 -9.14 -15.19
CA TYR A 16 1.72 -9.24 -15.18
C TYR A 16 2.34 -8.46 -14.02
N VAL A 17 3.57 -8.80 -13.62
CA VAL A 17 4.36 -8.03 -12.66
C VAL A 17 5.83 -8.00 -13.06
N ASP A 18 6.46 -6.84 -12.94
CA ASP A 18 7.93 -6.74 -12.95
C ASP A 18 8.43 -6.92 -11.51
N LEU A 19 9.09 -8.04 -11.23
CA LEU A 19 9.57 -8.38 -9.89
C LEU A 19 10.85 -7.66 -9.46
N LYS A 20 11.41 -6.76 -10.28
CA LYS A 20 12.65 -6.06 -9.96
C LYS A 20 12.49 -4.55 -9.95
N ASP A 21 11.89 -3.99 -11.00
CA ASP A 21 11.88 -2.53 -11.20
C ASP A 21 10.53 -1.89 -10.86
N SER A 22 9.49 -2.67 -10.52
CA SER A 22 8.17 -2.12 -10.16
C SER A 22 8.05 -1.71 -8.70
N HIS A 23 7.08 -0.84 -8.42
CA HIS A 23 6.68 -0.54 -7.04
C HIS A 23 6.20 -1.80 -6.29
N ALA A 24 5.49 -2.71 -6.97
CA ALA A 24 5.09 -4.02 -6.42
C ALA A 24 6.29 -4.88 -5.98
N ALA A 25 7.42 -4.83 -6.69
CA ALA A 25 8.63 -5.58 -6.36
C ALA A 25 9.12 -5.31 -4.94
N THR A 26 9.03 -4.04 -4.49
CA THR A 26 9.47 -3.65 -3.13
C THR A 26 8.67 -4.35 -2.03
N HIS A 27 7.37 -4.55 -2.25
CA HIS A 27 6.50 -5.20 -1.30
C HIS A 27 6.57 -6.72 -1.38
N ILE A 28 6.70 -7.28 -2.59
CA ILE A 28 6.89 -8.73 -2.80
C ILE A 28 8.21 -9.19 -2.18
N THR A 29 9.27 -8.41 -2.32
CA THR A 29 10.57 -8.73 -1.68
C THR A 29 10.45 -8.80 -0.16
N LYS A 30 9.66 -7.90 0.45
CA LYS A 30 9.41 -7.91 1.90
C LYS A 30 8.42 -8.99 2.34
N ASN A 31 7.56 -9.44 1.44
CA ASN A 31 6.48 -10.42 1.72
C ASN A 31 6.44 -11.48 0.60
N PRO A 32 7.35 -12.48 0.64
CA PRO A 32 7.49 -13.49 -0.41
C PRO A 32 6.24 -14.36 -0.65
N GLN A 33 5.27 -14.34 0.25
CA GLN A 33 3.99 -15.03 0.14
C GLN A 33 2.98 -14.34 -0.79
N LEU A 34 3.14 -13.03 -1.08
CA LEU A 34 2.20 -12.27 -1.89
C LEU A 34 1.94 -12.86 -3.29
N PRO A 35 2.94 -13.35 -4.05
CA PRO A 35 2.70 -13.97 -5.35
C PRO A 35 1.76 -15.18 -5.31
N ALA A 36 1.78 -15.97 -4.24
CA ALA A 36 0.87 -17.10 -4.07
C ALA A 36 -0.57 -16.61 -3.86
N TYR A 37 -0.78 -15.67 -2.94
CA TYR A 37 -2.11 -15.05 -2.74
C TYR A 37 -2.66 -14.42 -4.02
N LEU A 38 -1.81 -13.69 -4.75
CA LEU A 38 -2.17 -13.06 -6.01
C LEU A 38 -2.63 -14.10 -7.04
N ARG A 39 -1.84 -15.16 -7.25
CA ARG A 39 -2.11 -16.18 -8.26
C ARG A 39 -3.31 -17.04 -7.92
N GLU A 40 -3.46 -17.45 -6.66
CA GLU A 40 -4.39 -18.51 -6.28
C GLU A 40 -5.74 -17.97 -5.79
N ARG A 41 -5.77 -16.75 -5.25
CA ARG A 41 -6.94 -16.26 -4.49
C ARG A 41 -7.45 -14.89 -4.92
N ILE A 42 -6.56 -13.98 -5.34
CA ILE A 42 -6.95 -12.60 -5.67
C ILE A 42 -7.24 -12.45 -7.16
N VAL A 43 -6.25 -12.64 -8.03
CA VAL A 43 -6.39 -12.34 -9.46
C VAL A 43 -7.52 -13.13 -10.11
N PRO A 44 -7.71 -14.43 -9.86
CA PRO A 44 -8.80 -15.19 -10.49
C PRO A 44 -10.22 -14.74 -10.11
N THR A 45 -10.40 -14.00 -9.01
CA THR A 45 -11.72 -13.64 -8.47
C THR A 45 -12.20 -12.25 -8.90
N ILE A 46 -11.29 -11.40 -9.39
CA ILE A 46 -11.60 -10.02 -9.79
C ILE A 46 -11.88 -9.90 -11.28
N ALA A 47 -12.66 -8.89 -11.66
CA ALA A 47 -12.86 -8.49 -13.06
C ALA A 47 -12.35 -7.06 -13.26
N LEU A 48 -11.29 -6.90 -14.07
CA LEU A 48 -10.66 -5.62 -14.33
C LEU A 48 -11.16 -5.00 -15.64
N THR A 49 -11.63 -3.77 -15.59
CA THR A 49 -12.33 -3.07 -16.68
C THR A 49 -11.87 -1.63 -16.92
N LYS A 50 -11.27 -0.96 -15.92
CA LYS A 50 -10.85 0.45 -15.98
C LYS A 50 -9.35 0.57 -16.26
N GLU A 51 -8.90 1.79 -16.58
CA GLU A 51 -7.49 2.11 -16.81
C GLU A 51 -6.61 1.91 -15.57
N GLY A 52 -7.15 2.24 -14.39
CA GLY A 52 -6.50 2.05 -13.10
C GLY A 52 -7.51 1.61 -12.06
N GLU A 53 -7.17 0.60 -11.27
CA GLU A 53 -8.07 0.06 -10.25
C GLU A 53 -7.32 -0.31 -8.97
N LEU A 54 -7.82 0.18 -7.84
CA LEU A 54 -7.36 -0.13 -6.50
C LEU A 54 -8.39 -1.03 -5.83
N HIS A 55 -7.95 -2.17 -5.29
CA HIS A 55 -8.80 -3.17 -4.66
C HIS A 55 -8.25 -3.55 -3.29
N ALA A 56 -9.14 -3.68 -2.31
CA ALA A 56 -8.86 -4.23 -0.99
C ALA A 56 -9.50 -5.61 -0.88
N HIS A 57 -8.73 -6.61 -0.45
CA HIS A 57 -9.14 -8.01 -0.38
C HIS A 57 -9.07 -8.47 1.06
N ASP A 58 -10.21 -8.83 1.64
CA ASP A 58 -10.23 -9.57 2.91
C ASP A 58 -9.96 -11.04 2.62
N MET A 59 -8.86 -11.54 3.16
CA MET A 59 -8.43 -12.92 2.95
C MET A 59 -9.08 -13.89 3.93
N GLY A 60 -9.84 -13.40 4.92
CA GLY A 60 -10.53 -14.20 5.93
C GLY A 60 -9.61 -14.90 6.94
N GLU A 61 -8.30 -14.66 6.84
CA GLU A 61 -7.27 -15.20 7.73
C GLU A 61 -6.12 -14.19 7.85
N VAL A 62 -5.28 -14.32 8.89
CA VAL A 62 -4.12 -13.45 9.06
C VAL A 62 -3.11 -13.72 7.95
N VAL A 63 -2.77 -12.68 7.17
CA VAL A 63 -1.83 -12.78 6.03
C VAL A 63 -0.50 -12.08 6.27
N GLY A 64 -0.42 -11.32 7.37
CA GLY A 64 0.78 -10.64 7.83
C GLY A 64 0.42 -9.49 8.78
N THR A 65 1.31 -8.50 8.85
CA THR A 65 1.14 -7.33 9.71
C THR A 65 1.01 -6.05 8.90
N THR A 66 0.26 -5.09 9.41
CA THR A 66 0.21 -3.71 8.92
C THR A 66 0.79 -2.76 9.97
N ASP A 67 1.55 -1.78 9.49
CA ASP A 67 2.10 -0.71 10.31
C ASP A 67 1.14 0.48 10.45
N LEU A 68 0.04 0.48 9.68
CA LEU A 68 -0.97 1.51 9.77
C LEU A 68 -1.86 1.21 10.97
N VAL A 69 -1.88 2.12 11.94
CA VAL A 69 -2.65 1.97 13.16
C VAL A 69 -3.53 3.19 13.42
N ALA A 70 -4.67 2.96 14.04
CA ALA A 70 -5.51 4.03 14.54
C ALA A 70 -4.82 4.77 15.69
N THR A 71 -5.05 6.06 15.77
CA THR A 71 -4.49 6.98 16.76
C THR A 71 -5.56 7.91 17.32
N THR A 72 -5.31 8.41 18.51
CA THR A 72 -6.10 9.39 19.25
C THR A 72 -5.25 10.63 19.52
N ALA A 73 -5.84 11.64 20.18
CA ALA A 73 -5.12 12.85 20.57
C ALA A 73 -4.04 12.62 21.64
N ASP A 74 -4.12 11.50 22.38
CA ASP A 74 -3.18 11.16 23.46
C ASP A 74 -1.94 10.39 22.97
N ASP A 75 -1.91 10.01 21.70
CA ASP A 75 -0.78 9.29 21.11
C ASP A 75 0.42 10.22 20.85
N ASP A 76 1.64 9.71 21.04
CA ASP A 76 2.88 10.43 20.71
C ASP A 76 3.12 10.39 19.19
N ILE A 77 2.68 11.46 18.52
CA ILE A 77 2.77 11.62 17.06
C ILE A 77 4.05 12.36 16.68
N VAL A 78 4.71 11.84 15.64
CA VAL A 78 5.84 12.48 14.99
C VAL A 78 5.66 12.44 13.48
N TYR A 79 5.98 13.54 12.82
CA TYR A 79 5.99 13.66 11.38
C TYR A 79 7.44 13.60 10.89
N ALA A 80 7.71 12.87 9.82
CA ALA A 80 9.04 12.82 9.23
C ALA A 80 8.97 12.58 7.72
N LEU A 81 9.99 13.03 6.98
CA LEU A 81 10.15 12.69 5.58
C LEU A 81 10.66 11.25 5.44
N ARG A 82 10.22 10.58 4.38
CA ARG A 82 10.78 9.28 3.97
C ARG A 82 11.73 9.49 2.79
N PRO A 83 12.76 8.64 2.62
CA PRO A 83 13.67 8.74 1.49
C PRO A 83 12.92 8.84 0.16
N ASN A 84 13.38 9.75 -0.70
CA ASN A 84 12.80 10.01 -2.03
C ASN A 84 11.32 10.44 -2.02
N ARG A 85 10.80 10.97 -0.91
CA ARG A 85 9.45 11.56 -0.81
C ARG A 85 9.54 12.99 -0.28
N HIS A 86 8.74 13.88 -0.85
CA HIS A 86 8.67 15.29 -0.45
C HIS A 86 7.56 15.58 0.58
N LEU A 87 6.68 14.59 0.83
CA LEU A 87 5.60 14.71 1.80
C LEU A 87 6.00 14.09 3.12
N TYR A 88 5.64 14.77 4.20
CA TYR A 88 5.72 14.26 5.55
C TYR A 88 4.76 13.09 5.73
N ALA A 89 5.27 11.98 6.23
CA ALA A 89 4.45 10.90 6.75
C ALA A 89 4.18 11.14 8.23
N ARG A 90 2.99 10.75 8.68
CA ARG A 90 2.59 10.76 10.09
C ARG A 90 2.93 9.41 10.71
N PHE A 91 3.67 9.43 11.80
CA PHE A 91 4.03 8.26 12.58
C PHE A 91 3.56 8.37 14.03
N VAL A 92 3.43 7.22 14.70
CA VAL A 92 3.10 7.13 16.12
C VAL A 92 4.13 6.28 16.86
N LYS A 93 4.66 6.81 17.96
CA LYS A 93 5.59 6.10 18.86
C LYS A 93 4.83 5.24 19.86
N GLY A 94 5.48 4.21 20.38
CA GLY A 94 4.92 3.34 21.43
C GLY A 94 3.82 2.38 20.99
N LYS A 95 3.35 2.45 19.74
CA LYS A 95 2.46 1.45 19.12
C LYS A 95 3.24 0.40 18.35
N SER A 96 2.61 -0.75 18.13
CA SER A 96 3.18 -1.87 17.37
C SER A 96 2.31 -2.20 16.16
N SER A 97 2.94 -2.76 15.13
CA SER A 97 2.25 -3.28 13.96
C SER A 97 1.25 -4.34 14.37
N ARG A 98 0.15 -4.47 13.62
CA ARG A 98 -0.96 -5.35 13.97
C ARG A 98 -1.19 -6.38 12.88
N GLU A 99 -1.58 -7.59 13.28
CA GLU A 99 -2.04 -8.60 12.35
C GLU A 99 -3.21 -8.08 11.52
N THR A 100 -3.27 -8.49 10.26
CA THR A 100 -4.35 -8.13 9.36
C THR A 100 -4.67 -9.27 8.40
N SER A 101 -5.93 -9.36 8.00
CA SER A 101 -6.40 -10.24 6.93
C SER A 101 -6.44 -9.57 5.57
N TRP A 102 -6.03 -8.30 5.47
CA TRP A 102 -6.23 -7.51 4.26
C TRP A 102 -4.99 -7.49 3.36
N ILE A 103 -5.22 -7.59 2.05
CA ILE A 103 -4.24 -7.31 1.01
C ILE A 103 -4.80 -6.24 0.09
N THR A 104 -4.00 -5.24 -0.24
CA THR A 104 -4.35 -4.21 -1.22
C THR A 104 -3.56 -4.42 -2.51
N THR A 105 -4.23 -4.30 -3.65
CA THR A 105 -3.63 -4.37 -4.99
C THR A 105 -4.04 -3.18 -5.83
N ALA A 106 -3.11 -2.62 -6.61
CA ALA A 106 -3.45 -1.68 -7.68
C ALA A 106 -3.00 -2.21 -9.04
N PHE A 107 -3.89 -2.12 -10.02
CA PHE A 107 -3.65 -2.55 -11.39
C PHE A 107 -3.68 -1.37 -12.35
N LYS A 108 -2.86 -1.43 -13.40
CA LYS A 108 -2.84 -0.46 -14.49
C LYS A 108 -3.02 -1.19 -15.82
N ARG A 109 -3.96 -0.73 -16.63
CA ARG A 109 -4.23 -1.32 -17.95
C ARG A 109 -3.06 -1.06 -18.90
N ARG A 110 -2.70 -2.08 -19.66
CA ARG A 110 -1.74 -2.03 -20.77
C ARG A 110 -2.46 -1.67 -22.06
N ALA A 111 -1.70 -1.20 -23.06
CA ALA A 111 -2.22 -0.97 -24.40
C ALA A 111 -2.83 -2.24 -25.05
N SER A 112 -2.39 -3.45 -24.65
CA SER A 112 -2.98 -4.72 -25.09
C SER A 112 -4.38 -5.01 -24.50
N GLY A 113 -4.80 -4.27 -23.47
CA GLY A 113 -6.01 -4.54 -22.69
C GLY A 113 -5.81 -5.50 -21.51
N ASP A 114 -4.63 -6.08 -21.36
CA ASP A 114 -4.17 -6.78 -20.15
C ASP A 114 -3.75 -5.77 -19.06
N TYR A 115 -3.24 -6.27 -17.94
CA TYR A 115 -2.92 -5.43 -16.78
C TYR A 115 -1.52 -5.67 -16.22
N ASP A 116 -0.89 -4.59 -15.80
CA ASP A 116 0.25 -4.61 -14.89
C ASP A 116 -0.24 -4.49 -13.44
N LEU A 117 0.30 -5.33 -12.56
CA LEU A 117 0.25 -5.11 -11.13
C LEU A 117 1.19 -3.94 -10.79
N HIS A 118 0.60 -2.78 -10.57
CA HIS A 118 1.35 -1.57 -10.22
C HIS A 118 1.86 -1.63 -8.77
N THR A 119 1.04 -2.10 -7.83
CA THR A 119 1.43 -2.32 -6.44
C THR A 119 0.65 -3.46 -5.79
N VAL A 120 1.23 -4.06 -4.75
CA VAL A 120 0.55 -4.97 -3.83
C VAL A 120 1.14 -4.77 -2.44
N PHE A 121 0.34 -4.77 -1.37
CA PHE A 121 0.85 -4.74 0.00
C PHE A 121 -0.14 -5.33 1.01
N ILE A 122 0.35 -5.74 2.17
CA ILE A 122 -0.45 -6.22 3.29
C ILE A 122 -1.03 -5.03 4.05
N GLY A 123 -2.35 -5.01 4.21
CA GLY A 123 -3.11 -3.91 4.79
C GLY A 123 -4.20 -3.39 3.86
N THR A 124 -4.94 -2.40 4.36
CA THR A 124 -6.01 -1.70 3.64
C THR A 124 -5.48 -0.51 2.84
N PRO A 125 -6.18 -0.06 1.78
CA PRO A 125 -5.80 1.14 1.05
C PRO A 125 -5.86 2.36 1.98
N THR A 126 -4.95 3.30 1.75
CA THR A 126 -4.93 4.59 2.45
C THR A 126 -5.02 5.73 1.44
N PRO A 127 -5.70 6.85 1.77
CA PRO A 127 -5.55 8.06 0.97
C PRO A 127 -4.09 8.53 0.99
N SER A 128 -3.69 9.29 -0.04
CA SER A 128 -2.41 10.00 -0.03
C SER A 128 -2.28 10.84 1.23
N PHE A 129 -1.04 11.08 1.68
CA PHE A 129 -0.81 12.06 2.76
C PHE A 129 -1.28 13.46 2.32
N PRO A 130 -1.73 14.31 3.26
CA PRO A 130 -2.08 15.69 2.96
C PRO A 130 -0.91 16.43 2.30
N GLY A 131 -1.21 17.25 1.29
CA GLY A 131 -0.21 17.96 0.49
C GLY A 131 0.28 17.24 -0.78
N GLY A 132 -0.14 16.00 -1.05
CA GLY A 132 0.25 15.28 -2.27
C GLY A 132 -0.48 15.71 -3.54
N ASP A 133 0.05 15.30 -4.71
CA ASP A 133 -0.51 15.66 -6.02
C ASP A 133 -1.94 15.12 -6.25
N TYR A 134 -2.30 14.05 -5.53
CA TYR A 134 -3.62 13.44 -5.57
C TYR A 134 -4.21 13.40 -4.16
N LEU A 135 -4.90 14.47 -3.79
CA LEU A 135 -5.54 14.66 -2.50
C LEU A 135 -7.04 14.32 -2.59
N PRO A 136 -7.46 13.12 -2.16
CA PRO A 136 -8.87 12.89 -1.92
C PRO A 136 -9.33 13.75 -0.73
N GLU A 137 -10.58 14.21 -0.77
CA GLU A 137 -11.16 15.14 0.21
C GLU A 137 -11.05 14.64 1.66
N ASN A 138 -11.09 13.32 1.86
CA ASN A 138 -11.00 12.66 3.17
C ASN A 138 -9.56 12.44 3.68
N SER A 139 -8.52 12.86 2.96
CA SER A 139 -7.11 12.60 3.32
C SER A 139 -6.77 13.15 4.72
N ARG A 140 -7.10 14.43 4.98
CA ARG A 140 -6.81 15.08 6.27
C ARG A 140 -7.52 14.41 7.44
N GLU A 141 -8.80 14.08 7.25
CA GLU A 141 -9.62 13.40 8.27
C GLU A 141 -9.11 11.98 8.55
N PHE A 142 -8.72 11.24 7.51
CA PHE A 142 -8.14 9.92 7.68
C PHE A 142 -6.83 9.98 8.48
N TRP A 143 -5.91 10.86 8.06
CA TRP A 143 -4.59 10.98 8.68
C TRP A 143 -4.60 11.67 10.04
N SER A 144 -5.69 12.34 10.46
CA SER A 144 -5.82 12.83 11.84
C SER A 144 -6.05 11.70 12.85
N THR A 145 -6.57 10.55 12.38
CA THR A 145 -6.92 9.39 13.21
C THR A 145 -6.09 8.15 12.90
N HIS A 146 -5.16 8.21 11.94
CA HIS A 146 -4.28 7.10 11.56
C HIS A 146 -2.84 7.52 11.40
N ALA A 147 -1.90 6.66 11.77
CA ALA A 147 -0.47 6.89 11.61
C ALA A 147 0.27 5.58 11.33
N LEU A 148 1.48 5.69 10.79
CA LEU A 148 2.40 4.56 10.65
C LEU A 148 3.13 4.30 11.97
N VAL A 149 3.40 3.06 12.32
CA VAL A 149 4.21 2.73 13.50
C VAL A 149 5.63 3.30 13.35
N TRP A 150 6.10 3.99 14.38
CA TRP A 150 7.45 4.54 14.39
C TRP A 150 8.51 3.44 14.23
N GLY A 151 9.51 3.70 13.38
CA GLY A 151 10.56 2.73 13.06
C GLY A 151 10.15 1.62 12.09
N SER A 152 8.89 1.59 11.64
CA SER A 152 8.45 0.59 10.65
C SER A 152 8.93 0.89 9.22
N GLN A 153 9.33 2.14 8.97
CA GLN A 153 9.86 2.60 7.70
C GLN A 153 11.06 3.52 7.93
N GLU A 154 11.97 3.53 6.96
CA GLU A 154 13.09 4.46 6.93
C GLU A 154 12.60 5.90 6.83
N ILE A 155 13.26 6.79 7.57
CA ILE A 155 13.04 8.24 7.56
C ILE A 155 14.31 8.96 7.15
N VAL A 156 14.18 10.22 6.74
CA VAL A 156 15.32 11.13 6.55
C VAL A 156 15.67 11.73 7.91
N PRO A 157 16.83 11.42 8.51
CA PRO A 157 17.19 11.94 9.83
C PRO A 157 17.27 13.47 9.86
N GLY A 158 16.81 14.07 10.95
CA GLY A 158 16.76 15.52 11.13
C GLY A 158 15.51 16.18 10.54
N THR A 159 14.57 15.41 10.00
CA THR A 159 13.28 15.92 9.49
C THR A 159 12.13 15.68 10.46
N GLU A 160 12.38 15.07 11.60
CA GLU A 160 11.37 14.79 12.61
C GLU A 160 10.79 16.09 13.20
N THR A 161 9.46 16.18 13.27
CA THR A 161 8.75 17.28 13.92
C THR A 161 7.50 16.79 14.62
N SER A 162 7.13 17.42 15.74
CA SER A 162 5.85 17.21 16.43
C SER A 162 4.73 18.12 15.90
N GLU A 163 5.08 19.15 15.12
CA GLU A 163 4.11 20.07 14.53
C GLU A 163 3.52 19.48 13.25
N CYS A 164 2.18 19.46 13.12
CA CYS A 164 1.52 18.96 11.92
C CYS A 164 1.89 19.84 10.71
N PRO A 165 2.52 19.30 9.66
CA PRO A 165 3.01 20.09 8.54
C PRO A 165 1.94 20.37 7.46
N TRP A 166 0.66 20.09 7.75
CA TRP A 166 -0.46 20.22 6.82
C TRP A 166 -1.74 20.72 7.48
#